data_AF-A0A5J4TME1-F1
#
_entry.id   AF-A0A5J4TME1-F1
#
_cell.length_a   1.000
_cell.length_b   1.000
_cell.length_c   1.000
_cell.angle_alpha   90.00
_cell.angle_beta   90.00
_cell.angle_gamma   90.00
#
_symmetry.space_group_name_H-M   'P 1'
#
loop_
_entity.id
_entity.type
_entity.pdbx_description
1 polymer ?
#
loop_
_entity_poly.entity_id
_entity_poly.type
_entity_poly.pdbx_seq_one_letter_code
_entity_poly.pdbx_strand_id
1 'polypeptide(L)' 'MFELIAREEKEIRNKVIEQLMLKPVANTRKVIKEVTIWKMEQLLDYIIKLSVERDNGSVTVTELKGVVITIFMVYSVL' A
#
# COMPACT_ATOMS: atom_id res chain seq x y z
N MET A 1 -9.26 3.40 14.29
CA MET A 1 -9.04 3.29 12.83
C MET A 1 -7.82 2.44 12.48
N PHE A 2 -6.70 2.56 13.20
CA PHE A 2 -5.50 1.72 13.00
C PHE A 2 -5.66 0.22 13.33
N GLU A 3 -6.57 -0.14 14.23
CA GLU A 3 -6.78 -1.55 14.62
C GLU A 3 -7.41 -2.42 13.51
N LEU A 4 -8.19 -1.82 12.61
CA LEU A 4 -8.78 -2.54 11.46
C LEU A 4 -7.71 -2.87 10.41
N ILE A 5 -6.79 -1.94 10.16
CA ILE A 5 -5.67 -2.09 9.22
C ILE A 5 -4.74 -3.22 9.67
N ALA A 6 -4.40 -3.27 10.95
CA ALA A 6 -3.57 -4.34 11.51
C ALA A 6 -4.25 -5.72 11.45
N ARG A 7 -5.59 -5.75 11.46
CA ARG A 7 -6.38 -6.99 11.38
C ARG A 7 -6.41 -7.54 9.96
N GLU A 8 -6.61 -6.68 8.96
CA GLU A 8 -6.56 -7.05 7.54
C GLU A 8 -5.16 -7.50 7.11
N GLU A 9 -4.11 -6.80 7.56
CA GLU A 9 -2.73 -7.19 7.30
C GLU A 9 -2.42 -8.59 7.85
N LYS A 10 -2.93 -8.91 9.05
CA LYS A 10 -2.76 -10.21 9.68
C LYS A 10 -3.53 -11.32 8.96
N GLU A 11 -4.73 -11.03 8.45
CA GLU A 11 -5.55 -11.99 7.70
C GLU A 11 -4.95 -12.30 6.32
N ILE A 12 -4.49 -11.27 5.61
CA ILE A 12 -3.81 -11.41 4.32
C ILE A 12 -2.50 -12.19 4.50
N ARG A 13 -1.69 -11.86 5.52
CA ARG A 13 -0.46 -12.59 5.82
C ARG A 13 -0.73 -14.07 6.10
N ASN A 14 -1.81 -14.39 6.83
CA ASN A 14 -2.18 -15.78 7.09
C ASN A 14 -2.59 -16.52 5.81
N LYS A 15 -3.41 -15.90 4.94
CA LYS A 15 -3.78 -16.47 3.63
C LYS A 15 -2.58 -16.66 2.71
N VAL A 16 -1.62 -15.73 2.74
CA VAL A 16 -0.38 -15.80 1.98
C VAL A 16 0.53 -16.93 2.49
N ILE A 17 0.65 -17.10 3.81
CA ILE A 17 1.41 -18.21 4.40
C ILE A 17 0.78 -19.55 4.03
N GLU A 18 -0.55 -19.68 4.09
CA GLU A 18 -1.26 -20.89 3.62
C GLU A 18 -0.98 -21.18 2.14
N GLN A 19 -1.02 -20.18 1.27
CA GLN A 19 -0.74 -20.38 -0.16
C GLN A 19 0.72 -20.72 -0.46
N LEU A 20 1.67 -20.24 0.34
CA LEU A 20 3.09 -20.57 0.26
C LEU A 20 3.37 -22.00 0.75
N MET A 21 2.65 -22.46 1.79
CA MET A 21 2.71 -23.85 2.26
C MET A 21 2.19 -24.84 1.21
N LEU A 22 1.27 -24.43 0.33
CA LEU A 22 0.66 -25.32 -0.66
C LEU A 22 1.48 -25.49 -1.95
N LYS A 23 2.29 -24.51 -2.40
CA LYS A 23 3.06 -24.60 -3.66
C LYS A 23 4.36 -23.79 -3.62
N PRO A 24 5.54 -24.41 -3.38
CA PRO A 24 6.72 -23.66 -2.93
C PRO A 24 7.42 -22.77 -3.97
N VAL A 25 7.27 -22.99 -5.29
CA VAL A 25 8.21 -22.40 -6.28
C VAL A 25 7.54 -21.54 -7.36
N ALA A 26 6.28 -21.79 -7.70
CA ALA A 26 5.56 -20.99 -8.71
C ALA A 26 4.74 -19.81 -8.11
N ASN A 27 4.34 -19.93 -6.84
CA ASN A 27 3.44 -18.98 -6.19
C ASN A 27 4.16 -17.78 -5.53
N THR A 28 5.45 -17.88 -5.21
CA THR A 28 6.21 -16.76 -4.60
C THR A 28 6.20 -15.51 -5.46
N ARG A 29 6.33 -15.66 -6.79
CA ARG A 29 6.25 -14.53 -7.74
C ARG A 29 4.85 -13.91 -7.81
N LYS A 30 3.81 -14.72 -7.64
CA LYS A 30 2.41 -14.28 -7.61
C LYS A 30 2.09 -13.56 -6.30
N VAL A 31 2.53 -14.11 -5.18
CA VAL A 31 2.43 -13.50 -3.85
C VAL A 31 3.19 -12.18 -3.80
N ILE A 32 4.41 -12.09 -4.33
CA ILE A 32 5.17 -10.83 -4.39
C ILE A 32 4.41 -9.77 -5.20
N LYS A 33 3.79 -10.15 -6.33
CA LYS A 33 2.95 -9.25 -7.11
C LYS A 33 1.71 -8.79 -6.33
N GLU A 34 1.01 -9.69 -5.65
CA GLU A 34 -0.16 -9.35 -4.83
C GLU A 34 0.21 -8.42 -3.67
N VAL A 35 1.32 -8.67 -2.96
CA VAL A 35 1.84 -7.79 -1.91
C VAL A 35 2.25 -6.42 -2.47
N THR A 36 2.83 -6.38 -3.67
CA THR A 36 3.21 -5.12 -4.33
C THR A 36 1.98 -4.31 -4.75
N ILE A 37 0.97 -4.97 -5.32
CA ILE A 37 -0.31 -4.34 -5.69
C ILE A 37 -1.01 -3.78 -4.45
N TRP A 38 -1.09 -4.56 -3.38
CA TRP A 38 -1.70 -4.11 -2.12
C TRP A 38 -0.98 -2.89 -1.54
N LYS A 39 0.36 -2.86 -1.58
CA LYS A 39 1.13 -1.68 -1.16
C LYS A 39 0.82 -0.46 -2.03
N MET A 40 0.62 -0.63 -3.35
CA MET A 40 0.22 0.46 -4.23
C MET A 40 -1.17 0.98 -3.90
N GLU A 41 -2.13 0.11 -3.60
CA GLU A 41 -3.48 0.51 -3.16
C GLU A 41 -3.42 1.35 -1.87
N GLN A 42 -2.63 0.92 -0.88
CA GLN A 42 -2.45 1.68 0.37
C GLN A 42 -1.87 3.08 0.14
N LEU A 43 -0.94 3.23 -0.82
CA LEU A 43 -0.36 4.53 -1.16
C LEU A 43 -1.39 5.44 -1.86
N LEU A 44 -2.24 4.86 -2.71
CA LEU A 44 -3.32 5.60 -3.36
C LEU A 44 -4.35 6.08 -2.33
N ASP A 45 -4.74 5.24 -1.38
CA ASP A 45 -5.62 5.63 -0.28
C ASP A 45 -5.03 6.76 0.57
N TYR A 46 -3.72 6.73 0.80
CA TYR A 46 -3.02 7.80 1.50
C TYR A 46 -3.04 9.13 0.72
N ILE A 47 -2.82 9.10 -0.60
CA ILE A 47 -2.92 10.29 -1.47
C ILE A 47 -4.35 10.84 -1.48
N ILE A 48 -5.36 9.97 -1.53
CA ILE A 48 -6.78 10.38 -1.44
C ILE A 48 -7.04 11.08 -0.11
N LYS A 49 -6.59 10.50 1.01
CA LYS A 49 -6.73 11.12 2.33
C LYS A 49 -6.07 12.50 2.39
N LEU A 50 -4.84 12.63 1.90
CA LEU A 50 -4.14 13.92 1.86
C LEU A 50 -4.84 14.93 0.94
N SER A 51 -5.52 14.47 -0.11
CA SER A 51 -6.32 15.33 -0.98
C SER A 51 -7.56 15.86 -0.26
N VAL A 52 -8.21 15.05 0.57
CA VAL A 52 -9.31 15.49 1.44
C VAL A 52 -8.82 16.49 2.49
N GLU A 53 -7.66 16.24 3.09
CA GLU A 53 -7.02 17.19 4.02
C GLU A 53 -6.65 18.51 3.33
N ARG A 54 -6.21 18.46 2.07
CA ARG A 54 -6.00 19.66 1.24
C ARG A 54 -7.30 20.44 1.05
N ASP A 55 -8.38 19.75 0.72
CA ASP A 55 -9.70 20.39 0.51
C ASP A 55 -10.22 21.04 1.81
N ASN A 56 -9.87 20.48 2.97
CA ASN A 56 -10.14 21.06 4.28
C ASN A 56 -9.19 22.21 4.67
N GLY A 57 -8.19 22.52 3.82
CA GLY A 57 -7.20 23.58 4.04
C GLY A 57 -6.06 23.21 5.01
N SER A 58 -5.99 21.96 5.48
CA SER A 58 -4.94 21.52 6.41
C SER A 58 -3.63 21.11 5.71
N VAL A 59 -3.67 20.88 4.40
CA VAL A 59 -2.50 20.53 3.58
C VAL A 59 -2.42 21.48 2.39
N THR A 60 -1.23 22.00 2.09
CA THR A 60 -1.03 22.83 0.91
C THR A 60 -0.82 21.98 -0.34
N VAL A 61 -1.12 22.54 -1.51
CA VAL A 61 -0.88 21.87 -2.80
C VAL A 61 0.60 21.51 -2.99
N THR A 62 1.52 22.30 -2.43
CA THR A 62 2.97 22.05 -2.48
C THR A 62 3.35 20.81 -1.67
N GLU A 63 2.80 20.65 -0.47
CA GLU A 63 3.05 19.49 0.38
C GLU A 63 2.48 18.21 -0.25
N LEU A 64 1.24 18.27 -0.76
CA LEU A 64 0.62 17.14 -1.47
C LEU A 64 1.47 16.73 -2.68
N LYS A 65 1.93 17.69 -3.50
CA LYS A 65 2.83 17.41 -4.63
C LYS A 65 4.15 16.77 -4.18
N GLY A 66 4.76 17.25 -3.10
CA GLY A 66 6.01 16.70 -2.57
C GLY A 66 5.88 15.24 -2.14
N VAL A 67 4.78 14.90 -1.47
CA VAL A 67 4.49 13.52 -1.06
C VAL A 67 4.29 12.62 -2.27
N VAL A 68 3.48 13.05 -3.25
CA VAL A 68 3.21 12.28 -4.47
C VAL A 68 4.51 12.02 -5.25
N ILE A 69 5.36 13.03 -5.45
CA ILE A 69 6.65 12.87 -6.14
C ILE A 69 7.57 11.91 -5.38
N THR A 70 7.59 11.99 -4.04
CA THR A 70 8.40 11.08 -3.21
C THR A 70 7.94 9.63 -3.35
N ILE A 71 6.62 9.40 -3.36
CA ILE A 71 6.05 8.06 -3.60
C ILE A 71 6.48 7.57 -4.99
N PHE A 72 6.33 8.39 -6.03
CA PHE A 72 6.78 8.01 -7.37
C PHE A 72 8.29 7.72 -7.42
N MET A 73 9.14 8.51 -6.78
CA MET A 73 10.60 8.26 -6.78
C MET A 73 10.96 6.95 -6.08
N VAL A 74 10.36 6.65 -4.92
CA VAL A 74 10.67 5.43 -4.16
C VAL A 74 10.21 4.18 -4.92
N TYR A 75 9.03 4.24 -5.54
CA TYR A 75 8.40 3.07 -6.17
C TYR A 75 8.68 2.91 -7.67
N SER A 76 9.19 3.93 -8.37
CA SER A 76 9.69 3.78 -9.74
C SER A 76 11.08 3.16 -9.83
N VAL A 77 11.82 3.17 -8.71
CA VAL A 77 13.17 2.58 -8.59
C VAL A 77 13.11 1.10 -8.16
N LEU A 78 11.97 0.65 -7.64
CA LEU A 78 11.67 -0.74 -7.24
C LEU A 78 11.27 -1.60 -8.44
#